data_AF-A0A014N5J1-F1
#
_entry.id   AF-A0A014N5J1-F1
#
_cell.length_a   1.000
_cell.length_b   1.000
_cell.length_c   1.000
_cell.angle_alpha   90.00
_cell.angle_beta   90.00
_cell.angle_gamma   90.00
#
_symmetry.space_group_name_H-M   'P 1'
#
loop_
_entity.id
_entity.type
_entity.pdbx_description
1 polymer ?
#
loop_
_entity_poly.entity_id
_entity_poly.type
_entity_poly.pdbx_seq_one_letter_code
_entity_poly.pdbx_strand_id
1 'polypeptide(L)'
;MTISTGESLITAADIDDLITRVRQTAGDPGPLESAKAALFSGFSGDGDGPGAGTGPDPAAARLIRQRLLVTALRHGGALLAKLLSRLSPRETAMVRRYAHRLANFLDTLEVWAARPVMLALMRFGLPYGEAETIAVAVLLLVG
;
A
#
# COMPACT_ATOMS: atom_id res chain seq x y z
N MET A 1 24.46 -7.41 -3.43
CA MET A 1 23.05 -7.79 -3.18
C MET A 1 22.21 -7.04 -4.20
N THR A 2 21.81 -7.72 -5.27
CA THR A 2 20.93 -7.17 -6.32
C THR A 2 19.50 -7.20 -5.79
N ILE A 3 18.99 -6.03 -5.39
CA ILE A 3 17.57 -5.85 -5.11
C ILE A 3 16.88 -5.95 -6.48
N SER A 4 16.20 -7.06 -6.76
CA SER A 4 15.37 -7.19 -7.96
C SER A 4 14.23 -6.19 -7.90
N THR A 5 14.48 -5.00 -8.43
CA THR A 5 13.49 -3.99 -8.75
C THR A 5 12.67 -4.51 -9.94
N GLY A 6 11.57 -5.24 -9.70
CA GLY A 6 10.81 -5.77 -10.83
C GLY A 6 9.46 -6.42 -10.52
N GLU A 7 9.26 -7.01 -9.35
CA GLU A 7 7.92 -7.48 -8.98
C GLU A 7 7.11 -6.32 -8.42
N SER A 8 5.97 -6.01 -9.06
CA SER A 8 4.95 -5.15 -8.47
C SER A 8 4.66 -5.65 -7.05
N LEU A 9 5.01 -4.82 -6.06
CA LEU A 9 4.98 -5.19 -4.65
C LEU A 9 3.57 -5.56 -4.19
N ILE A 10 2.57 -5.01 -4.88
CA ILE A 10 1.14 -5.29 -4.72
C ILE A 10 0.66 -6.09 -5.94
N THR A 11 -0.01 -7.21 -5.70
CA THR A 11 -0.59 -8.10 -6.71
C THR A 11 -2.11 -8.01 -6.69
N ALA A 12 -2.76 -8.49 -7.76
CA ALA A 12 -4.22 -8.58 -7.82
C ALA A 12 -4.81 -9.40 -6.65
N ALA A 13 -4.13 -10.48 -6.25
CA ALA A 13 -4.52 -11.32 -5.13
C ALA A 13 -4.52 -10.58 -3.78
N ASP A 14 -3.60 -9.64 -3.57
CA ASP A 14 -3.60 -8.83 -2.34
C ASP A 14 -4.84 -7.94 -2.26
N ILE A 15 -5.26 -7.39 -3.41
CA ILE A 15 -6.45 -6.54 -3.50
C ILE A 15 -7.72 -7.38 -3.34
N ASP A 16 -7.75 -8.61 -3.87
CA ASP A 16 -8.88 -9.53 -3.69
C ASP A 16 -9.12 -9.93 -2.22
N ASP A 17 -8.05 -10.21 -1.46
CA ASP A 17 -8.16 -10.42 -0.02
C ASP A 17 -8.69 -9.14 0.68
N LEU A 18 -8.21 -7.97 0.27
CA LEU A 18 -8.65 -6.70 0.85
C LEU A 18 -10.14 -6.39 0.54
N ILE A 19 -10.59 -6.62 -0.69
CA ILE A 19 -12.01 -6.52 -1.10
C ILE A 19 -12.86 -7.43 -0.23
N THR A 20 -12.43 -8.69 -0.04
CA THR A 20 -13.15 -9.66 0.79
C THR A 20 -13.28 -9.17 2.23
N ARG A 21 -12.21 -8.59 2.80
CA ARG A 21 -12.22 -8.05 4.17
C ARG A 21 -13.10 -6.83 4.32
N VAL A 22 -13.06 -5.89 3.37
CA VAL A 22 -13.91 -4.70 3.42
C VAL A 22 -15.38 -5.08 3.37
N ARG A 23 -15.76 -6.03 2.50
CA ARG A 23 -17.12 -6.59 2.44
C ARG A 23 -17.54 -7.21 3.77
N GLN A 24 -16.66 -7.98 4.43
CA GLN A 24 -16.94 -8.59 5.73
C GLN A 24 -17.19 -7.56 6.85
N THR A 25 -16.59 -6.38 6.74
CA THR A 25 -16.81 -5.26 7.68
C THR A 25 -17.97 -4.35 7.28
N ALA A 26 -18.83 -4.78 6.36
CA ALA A 26 -19.94 -3.98 5.80
C ALA A 26 -19.50 -2.65 5.15
N GLY A 27 -18.25 -2.57 4.67
CA GLY A 27 -17.75 -1.45 3.89
C GLY A 27 -18.02 -1.62 2.39
N ASP A 28 -17.98 -0.52 1.65
CA ASP A 28 -18.13 -0.52 0.19
C ASP A 28 -16.81 -0.94 -0.50
N PRO A 29 -16.77 -2.09 -1.21
CA PRO A 29 -15.59 -2.52 -1.96
C PRO A 29 -15.43 -1.85 -3.33
N GLY A 30 -16.43 -1.11 -3.82
CA GLY A 30 -16.43 -0.53 -5.18
C GLY A 30 -15.16 0.29 -5.52
N PRO A 31 -14.63 1.11 -4.59
CA PRO A 31 -13.36 1.80 -4.80
C PRO A 31 -12.14 0.86 -4.95
N LEU A 32 -12.13 -0.28 -4.26
CA LEU A 32 -11.05 -1.28 -4.35
C LEU A 32 -11.12 -2.09 -5.64
N GLU A 33 -12.34 -2.42 -6.09
CA GLU A 33 -12.56 -3.08 -7.37
C GLU A 33 -12.13 -2.19 -8.54
N SER A 34 -12.46 -0.89 -8.45
CA SER A 34 -12.01 0.11 -9.41
C SER A 34 -10.49 0.27 -9.40
N ALA A 35 -9.87 0.27 -8.22
CA ALA A 35 -8.42 0.30 -8.06
C ALA A 35 -7.73 -0.93 -8.65
N LYS A 36 -8.30 -2.13 -8.45
CA LYS A 36 -7.81 -3.38 -9.04
C LYS A 36 -7.88 -3.33 -10.56
N ALA A 37 -9.03 -2.93 -11.10
CA ALA A 37 -9.20 -2.76 -12.55
C ALA A 37 -8.16 -1.77 -13.08
N ALA A 38 -8.05 -0.57 -12.51
CA ALA A 38 -7.09 0.43 -12.97
C ALA A 38 -5.63 -0.07 -12.96
N LEU A 39 -5.21 -0.85 -11.95
CA LEU A 39 -3.84 -1.36 -11.87
C LEU A 39 -3.56 -2.55 -12.80
N PHE A 40 -4.56 -3.37 -13.12
CA PHE A 40 -4.35 -4.68 -13.76
C PHE A 40 -5.16 -4.91 -15.06
N SER A 41 -6.07 -4.01 -15.45
CA SER A 41 -6.90 -4.15 -16.67
C SER A 41 -6.14 -3.94 -17.98
N GLY A 42 -4.84 -3.58 -17.93
CA GLY A 42 -3.98 -3.42 -19.11
C GLY A 42 -3.38 -4.72 -19.66
N PHE A 43 -3.64 -5.89 -19.06
CA PHE A 43 -3.06 -7.17 -19.49
C PHE A 43 -4.01 -8.07 -20.30
N SER A 44 -5.19 -7.57 -20.69
CA SER A 44 -6.15 -8.32 -21.49
C SER A 44 -6.56 -7.52 -22.72
N GLY A 45 -5.99 -7.90 -23.86
CA GLY A 45 -6.35 -7.33 -25.16
C GLY A 45 -5.54 -7.99 -26.27
N ASP A 46 -6.16 -8.97 -26.92
CA ASP A 46 -5.82 -9.54 -28.22
C ASP A 46 -5.49 -8.45 -29.27
N GLY A 47 -4.78 -8.89 -30.31
CA GLY A 47 -4.18 -8.05 -31.34
C GLY A 47 -5.11 -7.15 -32.17
N ASP A 48 -4.43 -6.33 -32.99
CA ASP A 48 -4.90 -5.40 -34.02
C ASP A 48 -5.36 -3.99 -33.60
N GLY A 49 -4.37 -3.09 -33.47
CA GLY A 49 -4.53 -1.64 -33.59
C GLY A 49 -3.30 -0.87 -33.08
N PRO A 50 -2.81 0.19 -33.74
CA PRO A 50 -1.73 1.02 -33.23
C PRO A 50 -2.28 1.98 -32.15
N GLY A 51 -2.71 1.40 -31.03
CA GLY A 51 -3.11 2.12 -29.83
C GLY A 51 -2.46 1.44 -28.65
N ALA A 52 -1.28 1.94 -28.25
CA ALA A 52 -0.53 1.41 -27.12
C ALA A 52 -1.43 1.37 -25.88
N GLY A 53 -1.85 0.15 -25.49
CA GLY A 53 -2.55 -0.11 -24.23
C GLY A 53 -1.65 0.29 -23.08
N THR A 54 -1.74 1.55 -22.69
CA THR A 54 -0.86 2.14 -21.70
C THR A 54 -1.53 1.92 -20.35
N GLY A 55 -0.90 1.12 -19.49
CA GLY A 55 -1.32 1.00 -18.08
C GLY A 55 -1.46 2.38 -17.42
N PRO A 56 -2.01 2.45 -16.20
CA PRO A 56 -2.21 3.73 -15.52
C PRO A 56 -0.89 4.50 -15.44
N ASP A 57 -0.95 5.81 -15.68
CA ASP A 57 0.18 6.72 -15.49
C ASP A 57 0.86 6.44 -14.13
N PRO A 58 2.21 6.40 -14.05
CA PRO A 58 2.92 6.09 -12.81
C PRO A 58 2.47 6.89 -11.58
N ALA A 59 2.07 8.15 -11.73
CA ALA A 59 1.57 8.94 -10.61
C ALA A 59 0.17 8.46 -10.18
N ALA A 60 -0.72 8.17 -11.12
CA ALA A 60 -2.03 7.58 -10.84
C ALA A 60 -1.90 6.20 -10.17
N ALA A 61 -1.00 5.35 -10.66
CA ALA A 61 -0.73 4.04 -10.07
C ALA A 61 -0.21 4.16 -8.63
N ARG A 62 0.67 5.12 -8.36
CA ARG A 62 1.17 5.42 -7.01
C ARG A 62 0.05 5.87 -6.07
N LEU A 63 -0.84 6.75 -6.50
CA LEU A 63 -2.00 7.18 -5.70
C LEU A 63 -2.93 6.02 -5.38
N ILE A 64 -3.14 5.10 -6.33
CA ILE A 64 -3.91 3.88 -6.08
C ILE A 64 -3.22 3.01 -5.03
N ARG A 65 -1.91 2.75 -5.15
CA ARG A 65 -1.16 1.95 -4.16
C ARG A 65 -1.21 2.57 -2.75
N GLN A 66 -1.13 3.89 -2.63
CA GLN A 66 -1.27 4.60 -1.36
C GLN A 66 -2.63 4.35 -0.71
N ARG A 67 -3.72 4.49 -1.47
CA ARG A 67 -5.10 4.22 -0.99
C ARG A 67 -5.29 2.76 -0.56
N LEU A 68 -4.72 1.83 -1.32
CA LEU A 68 -4.73 0.41 -0.96
C LEU A 68 -4.03 0.17 0.37
N LEU A 69 -2.85 0.78 0.59
CA LEU A 69 -2.12 0.62 1.84
C LEU A 69 -2.87 1.22 3.05
N VAL A 70 -3.47 2.40 2.91
CA VAL A 70 -4.30 2.97 3.98
C VAL A 70 -5.45 2.02 4.33
N THR A 71 -6.11 1.47 3.32
CA THR A 71 -7.22 0.54 3.53
C THR A 71 -6.73 -0.75 4.20
N ALA A 72 -5.57 -1.29 3.80
CA ALA A 72 -4.95 -2.45 4.44
C ALA A 72 -4.52 -2.19 5.89
N LEU A 73 -4.13 -0.97 6.25
CA LEU A 73 -3.86 -0.61 7.65
C LEU A 73 -5.13 -0.61 8.52
N ARG A 74 -6.30 -0.36 7.93
CA ARG A 74 -7.61 -0.39 8.63
C ARG A 74 -8.19 -1.80 8.73
N HIS A 75 -8.13 -2.57 7.64
CA HIS A 75 -8.82 -3.87 7.53
C HIS A 75 -7.87 -5.08 7.61
N GLY A 76 -6.56 -4.85 7.63
CA GLY A 76 -5.54 -5.90 7.63
C GLY A 76 -5.35 -6.54 6.26
N GLY A 77 -5.07 -7.84 6.26
CA GLY A 77 -4.99 -8.66 5.06
C GLY A 77 -3.60 -8.85 4.46
N ALA A 78 -3.56 -9.48 3.29
CA ALA A 78 -2.35 -9.89 2.58
C ALA A 78 -1.44 -8.69 2.30
N LEU A 79 -2.02 -7.55 1.90
CA LEU A 79 -1.26 -6.32 1.67
C LEU A 79 -0.58 -5.81 2.95
N LEU A 80 -1.27 -5.84 4.09
CA LEU A 80 -0.64 -5.50 5.37
C LEU A 80 0.45 -6.52 5.71
N ALA A 81 0.21 -7.83 5.51
CA ALA A 81 1.22 -8.86 5.76
C ALA A 81 2.49 -8.65 4.92
N LYS A 82 2.36 -8.17 3.68
CA LYS A 82 3.51 -7.80 2.81
C LYS A 82 4.29 -6.59 3.31
N LEU A 83 3.64 -5.61 3.94
CA LEU A 83 4.34 -4.53 4.63
C LEU A 83 5.13 -5.12 5.81
N LEU A 84 4.46 -5.94 6.62
CA LEU A 84 5.03 -6.47 7.86
C LEU A 84 6.18 -7.46 7.64
N SER A 85 6.19 -8.21 6.52
CA SER A 85 7.28 -9.14 6.20
C SER A 85 8.63 -8.45 5.95
N ARG A 86 8.63 -7.13 5.78
CA ARG A 86 9.82 -6.29 5.59
C ARG A 86 10.39 -5.75 6.91
N LEU A 87 9.72 -6.04 8.01
CA LEU A 87 9.98 -5.46 9.31
C LEU A 87 10.42 -6.54 10.29
N SER A 88 11.21 -6.15 11.28
CA SER A 88 11.51 -7.00 12.44
C SER A 88 10.22 -7.32 13.22
N PRO A 89 10.22 -8.36 14.09
CA PRO A 89 9.07 -8.67 14.93
C PRO A 89 8.64 -7.49 15.82
N ARG A 90 9.61 -6.71 16.31
CA ARG A 90 9.37 -5.53 17.14
C ARG A 90 8.65 -4.44 16.35
N GLU A 91 9.16 -4.09 15.17
CA GLU A 91 8.55 -3.10 14.29
C GLU A 91 7.15 -3.55 13.81
N THR A 92 7.01 -4.84 13.51
CA THR A 92 5.72 -5.45 13.16
C THR A 92 4.68 -5.24 14.26
N ALA A 93 5.05 -5.49 15.52
CA ALA A 93 4.17 -5.25 16.66
C ALA A 93 3.78 -3.78 16.79
N MET A 94 4.71 -2.85 16.52
CA MET A 94 4.44 -1.41 16.54
C MET A 94 3.49 -0.98 15.42
N VAL A 95 3.71 -1.42 14.18
CA VAL A 95 2.82 -1.11 13.05
C VAL A 95 1.41 -1.62 13.34
N ARG A 96 1.26 -2.85 13.84
CA ARG A 96 -0.05 -3.40 14.22
C ARG A 96 -0.72 -2.57 15.31
N ARG A 97 0.02 -2.18 16.35
CA ARG A 97 -0.48 -1.36 17.46
C ARG A 97 -0.98 0.01 17.00
N TYR A 98 -0.32 0.62 16.02
CA TYR A 98 -0.62 1.97 15.55
C TYR A 98 -1.29 2.01 14.17
N ALA A 99 -1.73 0.88 13.61
CA ALA A 99 -2.17 0.76 12.22
C ALA A 99 -3.27 1.78 11.86
N HIS A 100 -4.29 1.92 12.70
CA HIS A 100 -5.38 2.88 12.49
C HIS A 100 -4.91 4.34 12.55
N ARG A 101 -4.02 4.68 13.49
CA ARG A 101 -3.47 6.04 13.59
C ARG A 101 -2.57 6.36 12.41
N LEU A 102 -1.77 5.39 11.98
CA LEU A 102 -0.93 5.50 10.80
C LEU A 102 -1.77 5.68 9.53
N ALA A 103 -2.84 4.89 9.36
CA ALA A 103 -3.78 5.03 8.25
C ALA A 103 -4.36 6.45 8.19
N ASN A 104 -4.87 6.96 9.32
CA ASN A 104 -5.44 8.29 9.40
C ASN A 104 -4.42 9.38 9.11
N PHE A 105 -3.19 9.25 9.61
CA PHE A 105 -2.12 10.19 9.30
C PHE A 105 -1.76 10.18 7.81
N LEU A 106 -1.61 9.00 7.21
CA LEU A 106 -1.28 8.85 5.79
C LEU A 106 -2.36 9.44 4.87
N ASP A 107 -3.64 9.34 5.24
CA ASP A 107 -4.75 9.99 4.53
C ASP A 107 -4.69 11.51 4.56
N THR A 108 -4.02 12.12 5.56
CA THR A 108 -3.85 13.58 5.62
C THR A 108 -2.68 14.10 4.80
N LEU A 109 -1.81 13.22 4.28
CA LEU A 109 -0.63 13.64 3.55
C LEU A 109 -0.96 13.92 2.08
N GLU A 110 -0.73 15.16 1.66
CA GLU A 110 -0.72 15.53 0.24
C GLU A 110 0.46 14.88 -0.50
N VAL A 111 1.62 14.81 0.18
CA VAL A 111 2.85 14.22 -0.37
C VAL A 111 3.40 13.18 0.59
N TRP A 112 3.47 11.94 0.13
CA TRP A 112 4.07 10.85 0.89
C TRP A 112 5.59 10.88 0.75
N ALA A 113 6.26 11.17 1.86
CA ALA A 113 7.71 11.17 2.00
C ALA A 113 8.13 10.54 3.34
N ALA A 114 9.37 10.04 3.41
CA ALA A 114 9.83 9.23 4.54
C ALA A 114 9.83 10.06 5.82
N ARG A 115 10.33 11.29 5.72
CA ARG A 115 10.51 12.19 6.86
C ARG A 115 9.18 12.56 7.56
N PRO A 116 8.11 12.99 6.86
CA PRO A 116 6.80 13.18 7.50
C PRO A 116 6.28 11.94 8.22
N VAL A 117 6.37 10.76 7.59
CA VAL A 117 5.91 9.49 8.18
C VAL A 117 6.72 9.13 9.42
N MET A 118 8.04 9.21 9.34
CA MET A 118 8.94 8.98 10.47
C MET A 118 8.65 9.93 11.64
N LEU A 119 8.50 11.23 11.39
CA LEU A 119 8.20 12.21 12.44
C LEU A 119 6.85 11.94 13.12
N ALA A 120 5.83 11.52 12.36
CA ALA A 120 4.55 11.13 12.93
C ALA A 120 4.65 9.87 13.80
N LEU A 121 5.40 8.86 13.34
CA LEU A 121 5.67 7.65 14.13
C LEU A 121 6.42 7.98 15.43
N MET A 122 7.41 8.86 15.38
CA MET A 122 8.09 9.35 16.59
C MET A 122 7.12 10.07 17.54
N ARG A 123 6.20 10.88 17.01
CA ARG A 123 5.15 11.52 17.80
C ARG A 123 4.13 10.52 18.38
N PHE A 124 4.02 9.32 17.81
CA PHE A 124 3.28 8.20 18.42
C PHE A 124 4.08 7.47 19.51
N GLY A 125 5.32 7.88 19.76
CA GLY A 125 6.20 7.32 20.79
C GLY A 125 7.14 6.22 20.29
N LEU A 126 7.35 6.08 18.97
CA LEU A 126 8.34 5.15 18.43
C LEU A 126 9.76 5.73 18.56
N PRO A 127 10.77 4.88 18.82
CA PRO A 127 12.15 5.33 18.72
C PRO A 127 12.52 5.63 17.27
N TYR A 128 13.55 6.45 17.07
CA TYR A 128 13.97 6.92 15.75
C TYR A 128 14.24 5.77 14.77
N GLY A 129 15.00 4.75 15.19
CA GLY A 129 15.40 3.64 14.31
C GLY A 129 14.19 2.88 13.75
N GLU A 130 13.25 2.49 14.61
CA GLU A 130 12.04 1.79 14.18
C GLU A 130 11.13 2.69 13.34
N ALA A 131 11.02 3.99 13.70
CA ALA A 131 10.23 4.95 12.93
C ALA A 131 10.79 5.14 11.50
N GLU A 132 12.11 5.20 11.36
CA GLU A 132 12.80 5.30 10.07
C GLU A 132 12.56 4.04 9.22
N THR A 133 12.80 2.85 9.77
CA THR A 133 12.60 1.58 9.05
C THR A 133 11.16 1.43 8.57
N ILE A 134 10.18 1.71 9.43
CA ILE A 134 8.76 1.61 9.08
C ILE A 134 8.40 2.61 7.98
N ALA A 135 8.88 3.85 8.07
CA ALA A 135 8.60 4.87 7.06
C ALA A 135 9.16 4.48 5.68
N VAL A 136 10.38 3.93 5.64
CA VAL A 136 10.98 3.41 4.40
C VAL A 136 10.19 2.24 3.84
N ALA A 137 9.81 1.28 4.68
CA ALA A 137 9.02 0.11 4.25
C ALA A 137 7.66 0.51 3.64
N VAL A 138 6.98 1.48 4.25
CA VAL A 138 5.72 2.06 3.74
C VAL A 138 5.93 2.66 2.36
N LEU A 139 6.97 3.47 2.18
CA LEU A 139 7.25 4.11 0.89
C LEU A 139 7.68 3.13 -0.18
N LEU A 140 8.50 2.14 0.15
CA LEU A 140 8.90 1.13 -0.81
C LEU A 140 7.67 0.39 -1.34
N LEU A 141 6.71 0.04 -0.49
CA LEU A 141 5.52 -0.71 -0.88
C LEU A 141 4.60 0.06 -1.85
N VAL A 142 4.53 1.38 -1.73
CA VAL A 142 3.64 2.23 -2.54
C VAL A 142 4.37 3.03 -3.62
N GLY A 143 5.70 2.99 -3.63
CA GLY A 143 6.59 3.68 -4.56
C GLY A 143 6.40 3.28 -6.00
#